data_AF-A0A7H4MLN2-F1
#
_entry.id   AF-A0A7H4MLN2-F1
#
_cell.length_a   1.000
_cell.length_b   1.000
_cell.length_c   1.000
_cell.angle_alpha   90.00
_cell.angle_beta   90.00
_cell.angle_gamma   90.00
#
_symmetry.space_group_name_H-M   'P 1'
#
loop_
_entity.id
_entity.type
_entity.pdbx_description
1 polymer ?
#
loop_
_entity_poly.entity_id
_entity_poly.type
_entity_poly.pdbx_seq_one_letter_code
_entity_poly.pdbx_strand_id
1 'polypeptide(L)'
;MAALATSASCFAAEKFTFLTNWYAQAEHGGFYQAQATGLYQHAGLDVEIKMGGPQINVMQLMAAGQADCTLGDNGQALETWQAGVHAVTVATVFQHSPTVFITHNKVEKPGGA
;
A
#
# COMPACT_ATOMS: atom_id res chain seq x y z
N MET A 1 23.71 -49.44 -3.98
CA MET A 1 22.53 -48.75 -3.41
C MET A 1 22.84 -47.25 -3.50
N ALA A 2 22.36 -46.58 -4.54
CA ALA A 2 22.67 -45.18 -4.81
C ALA A 2 21.65 -44.29 -4.09
N ALA A 3 22.13 -43.43 -3.18
CA ALA A 3 21.29 -42.46 -2.49
C ALA A 3 21.01 -41.29 -3.43
N LEU A 4 19.74 -41.08 -3.80
CA LEU A 4 19.30 -39.86 -4.46
C LEU A 4 19.27 -38.74 -3.41
N ALA A 5 20.13 -37.73 -3.59
CA ALA A 5 20.05 -36.50 -2.82
C ALA A 5 18.89 -35.67 -3.35
N THR A 6 17.80 -35.58 -2.58
CA THR A 6 16.73 -34.62 -2.82
C THR A 6 17.22 -33.24 -2.41
N SER A 7 17.49 -32.37 -3.37
CA SER A 7 17.74 -30.95 -3.13
C SER A 7 16.50 -30.32 -2.50
N ALA A 8 16.60 -29.89 -1.26
CA ALA A 8 15.57 -29.07 -0.64
C ALA A 8 15.54 -27.71 -1.36
N SER A 9 14.44 -27.42 -2.07
CA SER A 9 14.19 -26.09 -2.62
C SER A 9 14.02 -25.12 -1.44
N CYS A 10 15.04 -24.33 -1.15
CA CYS A 10 14.91 -23.16 -0.31
C CYS A 10 14.09 -22.13 -1.11
N PHE A 11 12.82 -21.91 -0.74
CA PHE A 11 12.07 -20.77 -1.23
C PHE A 11 12.69 -19.52 -0.58
N ALA A 12 13.50 -18.79 -1.35
CA ALA A 12 13.92 -17.47 -0.95
C ALA A 12 12.68 -16.59 -0.81
N ALA A 13 12.62 -15.80 0.26
CA ALA A 13 11.52 -14.87 0.46
C ALA A 13 11.42 -13.90 -0.72
N GLU A 14 10.22 -13.74 -1.27
CA GLU A 14 9.96 -12.85 -2.38
C GLU A 14 9.99 -11.41 -1.88
N LYS A 15 10.83 -10.58 -2.51
CA LYS A 15 10.95 -9.16 -2.17
C LYS A 15 9.68 -8.44 -2.55
N PHE A 16 9.17 -7.62 -1.65
CA PHE A 16 7.98 -6.82 -1.88
C PHE A 16 8.09 -5.47 -1.20
N THR A 17 7.92 -4.39 -1.95
CA THR A 17 8.01 -3.02 -1.46
C THR A 17 6.61 -2.42 -1.36
N PHE A 18 6.19 -2.14 -0.14
CA PHE A 18 4.92 -1.49 0.15
C PHE A 18 5.13 -0.01 0.49
N LEU A 19 4.56 0.89 -0.32
CA LEU A 19 4.69 2.33 -0.12
C LEU A 19 3.39 2.92 0.44
N THR A 20 3.40 3.42 1.68
CA THR A 20 2.22 4.09 2.24
C THR A 20 1.97 5.42 1.53
N ASN A 21 0.70 5.83 1.41
CA ASN A 21 0.30 7.09 0.76
C ASN A 21 0.72 8.34 1.55
N TRP A 22 0.92 8.19 2.85
CA TRP A 22 1.35 9.25 3.76
C TRP A 22 2.47 8.75 4.68
N TYR A 23 2.85 9.58 5.64
CA TYR A 23 3.65 9.13 6.79
C TYR A 23 2.95 7.99 7.54
N ALA A 24 3.68 7.25 8.38
CA ALA A 24 3.06 6.26 9.25
C ALA A 24 2.00 6.90 10.16
N GLN A 25 0.79 6.38 10.08
CA GLN A 25 -0.38 6.80 10.85
C GLN A 25 -1.09 5.57 11.43
N ALA A 26 -2.05 5.78 12.32
CA ALA A 26 -2.69 4.71 13.07
C ALA A 26 -3.38 3.69 12.14
N GLU A 27 -4.00 4.17 11.06
CA GLU A 27 -4.64 3.37 10.02
C GLU A 27 -3.68 2.41 9.29
N HIS A 28 -2.38 2.72 9.26
CA HIS A 28 -1.36 1.85 8.66
C HIS A 28 -0.89 0.75 9.63
N GLY A 29 -1.38 0.74 10.87
CA GLY A 29 -0.89 -0.13 11.94
C GLY A 29 -0.92 -1.62 11.61
N GLY A 30 -1.92 -2.08 10.84
CA GLY A 30 -1.99 -3.49 10.42
C GLY A 30 -0.80 -3.95 9.59
N PHE A 31 -0.28 -3.09 8.69
CA PHE A 31 0.88 -3.40 7.85
C PHE A 31 2.17 -3.49 8.68
N TYR A 32 2.37 -2.53 9.58
CA TYR A 32 3.53 -2.53 10.48
C TYR A 32 3.46 -3.68 11.50
N GLN A 33 2.27 -4.03 11.98
CA GLN A 33 2.07 -5.18 12.85
C GLN A 33 2.44 -6.48 12.12
N ALA A 34 2.06 -6.64 10.86
CA ALA A 34 2.41 -7.81 10.06
C ALA A 34 3.92 -7.97 9.87
N GLN A 35 4.64 -6.86 9.71
CA GLN A 35 6.10 -6.86 9.70
C GLN A 35 6.67 -7.23 11.09
N ALA A 36 6.21 -6.58 12.15
CA ALA A 36 6.71 -6.79 13.51
C ALA A 36 6.45 -8.20 14.06
N THR A 37 5.36 -8.84 13.65
CA THR A 37 4.99 -10.21 14.07
C THR A 37 5.48 -11.30 13.12
N GLY A 38 6.16 -10.94 12.04
CA GLY A 38 6.71 -11.89 11.07
C GLY A 38 5.66 -12.54 10.16
N LEU A 39 4.44 -11.99 10.06
CA LEU A 39 3.40 -12.52 9.18
C LEU A 39 3.82 -12.54 7.71
N TYR A 40 4.55 -11.51 7.26
CA TYR A 40 5.09 -11.48 5.89
C TYR A 40 6.10 -12.60 5.64
N GLN A 41 7.04 -12.81 6.56
CA GLN A 41 8.04 -13.87 6.46
C GLN A 41 7.39 -15.26 6.50
N HIS A 42 6.35 -15.45 7.33
CA HIS A 42 5.57 -16.68 7.35
C HIS A 42 4.83 -16.93 6.02
N ALA A 43 4.41 -15.86 5.34
CA ALA A 43 3.85 -15.92 3.99
C ALA A 43 4.91 -16.03 2.88
N GLY A 44 6.21 -16.10 3.21
CA GLY A 44 7.30 -16.18 2.24
C GLY A 44 7.67 -14.85 1.58
N LEU A 45 7.34 -13.72 2.21
CA LEU A 45 7.61 -12.37 1.70
C LEU A 45 8.68 -11.64 2.54
N ASP A 46 9.64 -11.03 1.86
CA ASP A 46 10.59 -10.06 2.41
C ASP A 46 10.06 -8.65 2.12
N VAL A 47 9.25 -8.12 3.06
CA VAL A 47 8.54 -6.87 2.87
C VAL A 47 9.32 -5.66 3.41
N GLU A 48 9.60 -4.70 2.54
CA GLU A 48 10.04 -3.36 2.89
C GLU A 48 8.84 -2.41 2.90
N ILE A 49 8.57 -1.78 4.05
CA ILE A 49 7.55 -0.72 4.16
C ILE A 49 8.24 0.64 4.07
N LYS A 50 7.93 1.40 3.02
CA LYS A 50 8.40 2.77 2.80
C LYS A 50 7.29 3.76 3.09
N MET A 51 7.64 4.91 3.66
CA MET A 51 6.68 5.97 3.92
C MET A 51 6.57 6.93 2.75
N GLY A 52 5.34 7.34 2.43
CA GLY A 52 5.07 8.47 1.55
C GLY A 52 5.16 9.80 2.30
N GLY A 53 4.46 10.81 1.79
CA GLY A 53 4.40 12.14 2.38
C GLY A 53 3.91 13.20 1.41
N PRO A 54 3.78 14.46 1.85
CA PRO A 54 3.19 15.55 1.07
C PRO A 54 3.89 15.87 -0.25
N GLN A 55 5.17 15.51 -0.36
CA GLN A 55 6.02 15.84 -1.51
C GLN A 55 6.26 14.65 -2.45
N ILE A 56 5.55 13.55 -2.23
CA ILE A 56 5.78 12.29 -2.96
C ILE A 56 4.50 11.89 -3.69
N ASN A 57 4.61 11.67 -4.99
CA ASN A 57 3.53 11.04 -5.76
C ASN A 57 3.73 9.51 -5.75
N VAL A 58 3.04 8.84 -4.83
CA VAL A 58 3.21 7.40 -4.59
C VAL A 58 2.81 6.54 -5.80
N MET A 59 1.79 6.96 -6.56
CA MET A 59 1.34 6.26 -7.76
C MET A 59 2.39 6.32 -8.88
N GLN A 60 3.02 7.49 -9.08
CA GLN A 60 4.11 7.61 -10.05
C GLN A 60 5.34 6.82 -9.64
N LEU A 61 5.69 6.79 -8.34
CA LEU A 61 6.80 5.96 -7.85
C LEU A 61 6.53 4.46 -8.06
N MET A 62 5.31 4.01 -7.79
CA MET A 62 4.90 2.63 -8.06
C MET A 62 4.95 2.33 -9.57
N ALA A 63 4.42 3.22 -10.42
CA ALA A 63 4.47 3.07 -11.88
C ALA A 63 5.92 3.06 -12.43
N ALA A 64 6.84 3.74 -11.76
CA ALA A 64 8.28 3.74 -12.07
C ALA A 64 9.03 2.51 -11.52
N GLY A 65 8.33 1.57 -10.88
CA GLY A 65 8.91 0.34 -10.32
C GLY A 65 9.63 0.52 -8.98
N GLN A 66 9.41 1.63 -8.27
CA GLN A 66 10.00 1.87 -6.95
C GLN A 66 9.17 1.31 -5.78
N ALA A 67 7.99 0.78 -6.08
CA ALA A 67 7.11 0.07 -5.15
C ALA A 67 6.28 -0.95 -5.92
N ASP A 68 5.91 -2.05 -5.26
CA ASP A 68 5.06 -3.11 -5.83
C ASP A 68 3.59 -2.86 -5.54
N CYS A 69 3.30 -2.18 -4.42
CA CYS A 69 1.96 -1.79 -4.03
C CYS A 69 2.00 -0.50 -3.22
N THR A 70 0.92 0.28 -3.33
CA THR A 70 0.73 1.49 -2.55
C THR A 70 -0.71 1.62 -2.06
N LEU A 71 -0.91 2.48 -1.05
CA LEU A 71 -2.23 2.91 -0.64
C LEU A 71 -2.71 4.03 -1.56
N GLY A 72 -4.00 4.05 -1.85
CA GLY A 72 -4.63 5.09 -2.66
C GLY A 72 -6.10 5.21 -2.33
N ASP A 73 -6.69 6.32 -2.74
CA ASP A 73 -8.13 6.54 -2.73
C ASP A 73 -8.76 6.01 -4.05
N ASN A 74 -10.05 5.68 -4.01
CA ASN A 74 -10.81 5.18 -5.15
C ASN A 74 -10.90 6.21 -6.29
N GLY A 75 -11.06 7.49 -5.97
CA GLY A 75 -11.06 8.57 -6.96
C GLY A 75 -9.71 8.67 -7.66
N GLN A 76 -8.63 8.75 -6.90
CA GLN A 76 -7.27 8.78 -7.42
C GLN A 76 -6.94 7.53 -8.27
N ALA A 77 -7.39 6.34 -7.86
CA ALA A 77 -7.19 5.12 -8.64
C ALA A 77 -7.86 5.23 -10.03
N LEU A 78 -9.09 5.74 -10.10
CA LEU A 78 -9.80 5.94 -11.36
C LEU A 78 -9.13 7.01 -12.24
N GLU A 79 -8.76 8.15 -11.65
CA GLU A 79 -8.06 9.24 -12.35
C GLU A 79 -6.73 8.76 -12.94
N THR A 80 -5.96 8.01 -12.14
CA THR A 80 -4.66 7.47 -12.53
C THR A 80 -4.80 6.42 -13.64
N TRP A 81 -5.87 5.63 -13.60
CA TRP A 81 -6.21 4.67 -14.65
C TRP A 81 -6.57 5.38 -15.96
N GLN A 82 -7.37 6.46 -15.91
CA GLN A 82 -7.67 7.30 -17.06
C GLN A 82 -6.41 7.96 -17.65
N ALA A 83 -5.43 8.28 -16.80
CA ALA A 83 -4.13 8.83 -17.19
C ALA A 83 -3.15 7.78 -17.76
N GLY A 84 -3.55 6.52 -17.91
CA GLY A 84 -2.76 5.45 -18.55
C GLY A 84 -1.92 4.60 -17.60
N VAL A 85 -1.98 4.85 -16.29
CA VAL A 85 -1.36 3.98 -15.28
C VAL A 85 -2.39 2.95 -14.84
N HIS A 86 -2.35 1.79 -15.49
CA HIS A 86 -3.32 0.70 -15.31
C HIS A 86 -3.01 -0.17 -14.08
N ALA A 87 -2.89 0.46 -12.91
CA ALA A 87 -2.77 -0.24 -11.64
C ALA A 87 -4.07 -1.01 -11.30
N VAL A 88 -3.96 -2.07 -10.52
CA VAL A 88 -5.08 -2.91 -10.09
C VAL A 88 -5.28 -2.77 -8.58
N THR A 89 -6.48 -2.41 -8.14
CA THR A 89 -6.86 -2.41 -6.72
C THR A 89 -7.06 -3.84 -6.24
N VAL A 90 -6.21 -4.30 -5.33
CA VAL A 90 -6.23 -5.69 -4.82
C VAL A 90 -6.99 -5.85 -3.50
N ALA A 91 -7.21 -4.77 -2.75
CA ALA A 91 -7.91 -4.79 -1.47
C ALA A 91 -8.46 -3.41 -1.10
N THR A 92 -9.52 -3.39 -0.29
CA THR A 92 -10.06 -2.17 0.35
C THR A 92 -9.88 -2.26 1.86
N VAL A 93 -9.00 -1.43 2.41
CA VAL A 93 -8.77 -1.37 3.87
C VAL A 93 -9.83 -0.53 4.59
N PHE A 94 -10.40 0.46 3.90
CA PHE A 94 -11.56 1.22 4.34
C PHE A 94 -12.75 0.91 3.45
N GLN A 95 -13.88 0.54 4.07
CA GLN A 95 -15.09 0.20 3.32
C GLN A 95 -15.97 1.42 3.00
N HIS A 96 -15.65 2.55 3.61
CA HIS A 96 -16.22 3.85 3.31
C HIS A 96 -15.09 4.88 3.21
N SER A 97 -15.28 5.91 2.38
CA SER A 97 -14.28 6.97 2.25
C SER A 97 -14.14 7.73 3.58
N PRO A 98 -12.92 7.87 4.14
CA PRO A 98 -12.68 8.69 5.31
C PRO A 98 -12.61 10.19 4.97
N THR A 99 -12.75 10.58 3.70
CA THR A 99 -12.68 11.98 3.27
C THR A 99 -13.91 12.75 3.72
N VAL A 100 -13.68 13.85 4.43
CA VAL A 100 -14.71 14.73 4.98
C VAL A 100 -14.36 16.19 4.74
N PHE A 101 -15.38 17.06 4.68
CA PHE A 101 -15.18 18.50 4.79
C PHE A 101 -15.00 18.89 6.26
N ILE A 102 -13.92 19.60 6.56
CA ILE A 102 -13.64 20.13 7.90
C ILE A 102 -13.59 21.64 7.81
N THR A 103 -14.38 22.34 8.62
CA THR A 103 -14.45 23.80 8.62
C THR A 103 -14.44 24.37 10.03
N HIS A 104 -14.08 25.64 10.14
CA HIS A 104 -14.35 26.40 11.35
C HIS A 104 -15.87 26.52 11.59
N ASN A 105 -16.27 26.63 12.86
CA ASN A 105 -17.66 26.72 13.29
C ASN A 105 -18.48 27.85 12.65
N LYS A 106 -17.83 28.88 12.10
CA LYS A 106 -18.46 30.02 11.43
C LYS A 106 -18.85 29.73 9.97
N VAL A 107 -18.46 28.59 9.41
CA VAL A 107 -18.80 28.20 8.04
C VAL A 107 -20.09 27.40 8.07
N GLU A 108 -21.20 28.03 7.71
CA GLU A 108 -22.52 27.39 7.75
C GLU A 108 -22.74 26.36 6.62
N LYS A 109 -22.03 26.50 5.49
CA LYS A 109 -22.23 25.68 4.28
C LYS A 109 -20.91 25.29 3.60
N PRO A 110 -20.21 24.26 4.12
CA PRO A 110 -18.91 23.81 3.59
C PRO A 110 -18.94 23.25 2.15
N GLY A 111 -20.12 22.89 1.63
CA GLY A 111 -20.27 22.20 0.34
C GLY A 111 -20.99 23.02 -0.76
N GLY A 112 -21.36 24.27 -0.50
CA GLY A 112 -22.04 25.12 -1.48
C GLY A 112 -23.42 24.63 -1.93
N ALA A 113 -24.43 24.85 -1.09
CA ALA A 113 -25.85 25.07 -1.47
C ALA A 113 -26.57 25.79 -0.32
#